data_AF-A0A514ZVC1-F1
#
_entry.id   AF-A0A514ZVC1-F1
#
_cell.length_a   1.000
_cell.length_b   1.000
_cell.length_c   1.000
_cell.angle_alpha   90.00
_cell.angle_beta   90.00
_cell.angle_gamma   90.00
#
_symmetry.space_group_name_H-M   'P 1'
#
loop_
_entity.id
_entity.type
_entity.pdbx_description
1 polymer ?
#
loop_
_entity_poly.entity_id
_entity_poly.type
_entity_poly.pdbx_seq_one_letter_code
_entity_poly.pdbx_strand_id
1 'polypeptide(L)'
;MNSTSSLTTINSSQQPTFQELTMAGRLTKTSVGILLFIGWLLLFIFGMSLNSKDYRILIFHDGYIDFSYLILYAATFTPTNTALLASLAGVLGGFASNLAADNQLQHLRPTMLDPKSEDFESYMYMTENPLVSMLRGFITYLIFIAGSYLTNFTTSVDPNDSAGFAGMNASSYFKFAVSVSLLAYLAGYDPSRMKGLVNSINFTRKDQPATPTQATVVTHQTTESVQVATTGTQPNVNGQPAKADG
;
A
#
# COMPACT_ATOMS: atom_id res chain seq x y z
N MET A 1 -44.27 -21.58 -40.25
CA MET A 1 -43.37 -21.88 -39.12
C MET A 1 -43.08 -20.57 -38.43
N ASN A 2 -43.84 -20.24 -37.38
CA ASN A 2 -43.65 -19.03 -36.58
C ASN A 2 -42.96 -19.45 -35.28
N SER A 3 -41.69 -19.09 -35.15
CA SER A 3 -40.91 -19.29 -33.92
C SER A 3 -41.21 -18.14 -32.96
N THR A 4 -42.04 -18.42 -31.97
CA THR A 4 -42.37 -17.50 -30.88
C THR A 4 -41.19 -17.47 -29.89
N SER A 5 -40.35 -16.44 -29.99
CA SER A 5 -39.30 -16.16 -29.02
C SER A 5 -39.92 -15.71 -27.69
N SER A 6 -39.99 -16.62 -26.72
CA SER A 6 -40.36 -16.29 -25.34
C SER A 6 -39.22 -15.49 -24.70
N LEU A 7 -39.40 -14.17 -24.59
CA LEU A 7 -38.58 -13.31 -23.74
C LEU A 7 -38.82 -13.73 -22.29
N THR A 8 -37.89 -14.49 -21.72
CA THR A 8 -37.86 -14.77 -20.28
C THR A 8 -37.49 -13.48 -19.56
N THR A 9 -38.48 -12.77 -19.06
CA THR A 9 -38.31 -11.63 -18.15
C THR A 9 -37.70 -12.15 -16.85
N ILE A 10 -36.37 -12.03 -16.71
CA ILE A 10 -35.67 -12.33 -15.46
C ILE A 10 -36.09 -11.23 -14.48
N ASN A 11 -36.96 -11.58 -13.53
CA ASN A 11 -37.34 -10.75 -12.39
C ASN A 11 -36.09 -10.50 -11.53
N SER A 12 -35.41 -9.38 -11.76
CA SER A 12 -34.18 -8.96 -11.09
C SER A 12 -34.41 -8.10 -9.83
N SER A 13 -35.58 -8.20 -9.20
CA SER A 13 -35.93 -7.44 -8.00
C SER A 13 -35.67 -8.21 -6.70
N GLN A 14 -34.60 -9.00 -6.64
CA GLN A 14 -34.12 -9.52 -5.37
C GLN A 14 -33.42 -8.37 -4.63
N GLN A 15 -34.21 -7.55 -3.93
CA GLN A 15 -33.68 -6.52 -3.05
C GLN A 15 -32.72 -7.18 -2.06
N PRO A 16 -31.46 -6.74 -1.96
CA PRO A 16 -30.54 -7.28 -0.98
C PRO A 16 -31.16 -7.06 0.41
N THR A 17 -31.46 -8.15 1.12
CA THR A 17 -31.94 -8.11 2.49
C THR A 17 -30.84 -7.53 3.37
N PHE A 18 -30.95 -6.25 3.69
CA PHE A 18 -30.04 -5.55 4.59
C PHE A 18 -30.27 -6.06 6.01
N GLN A 19 -29.32 -6.83 6.51
CA GLN A 19 -29.31 -7.28 7.90
C GLN A 19 -28.71 -6.14 8.73
N GLU A 20 -29.55 -5.38 9.45
CA GLU A 20 -29.04 -4.43 10.43
C GLU A 20 -28.14 -5.17 11.41
N LEU A 21 -26.86 -4.80 11.43
CA LEU A 21 -25.89 -5.45 12.29
C LEU A 21 -26.21 -5.11 13.74
N THR A 22 -26.64 -6.12 14.49
CA THR A 22 -26.81 -6.02 15.94
C THR A 22 -25.50 -5.55 16.59
N MET A 23 -25.58 -4.88 17.74
CA MET A 23 -24.40 -4.42 18.51
C MET A 23 -23.40 -5.57 18.75
N ALA A 24 -23.90 -6.79 18.94
CA ALA A 24 -23.11 -8.01 19.05
C ALA A 24 -22.26 -8.27 17.79
N GLY A 25 -22.82 -8.09 16.58
CA GLY A 25 -22.09 -8.27 15.33
C GLY A 25 -20.91 -7.31 15.16
N ARG A 26 -21.06 -6.05 15.60
CA ARG A 26 -19.97 -5.06 15.59
C ARG A 26 -18.84 -5.46 16.52
N LEU A 27 -19.19 -5.84 17.76
CA LEU A 27 -18.21 -6.32 18.75
C LEU A 27 -17.44 -7.54 18.25
N THR A 28 -18.11 -8.50 17.62
CA THR A 28 -17.46 -9.67 17.04
C THR A 28 -16.49 -9.28 15.93
N LYS A 29 -16.89 -8.42 14.97
CA LYS A 29 -16.00 -7.95 13.90
C LYS A 29 -14.77 -7.23 14.45
N THR A 30 -14.95 -6.33 15.42
CA THR A 30 -13.84 -5.61 16.07
C THR A 30 -12.91 -6.56 16.81
N SER A 31 -13.45 -7.52 17.55
CA SER A 31 -12.64 -8.50 18.30
C SER A 31 -11.82 -9.38 17.35
N VAL A 32 -12.41 -9.84 16.25
CA VAL A 32 -11.71 -10.60 15.20
C VAL A 32 -10.59 -9.75 14.58
N GLY A 33 -10.85 -8.47 14.28
CA GLY A 33 -9.82 -7.56 13.77
C GLY A 33 -8.63 -7.38 14.73
N ILE A 34 -8.89 -7.24 16.04
CA ILE A 34 -7.85 -7.14 17.06
C ILE A 34 -7.03 -8.44 17.13
N LEU A 35 -7.69 -9.60 17.15
CA LEU A 35 -7.00 -10.89 17.18
C LEU A 35 -6.11 -11.11 15.95
N LEU A 36 -6.60 -10.73 14.77
CA LEU A 36 -5.83 -10.80 13.52
C LEU A 36 -4.61 -9.87 13.56
N PHE A 37 -4.76 -8.67 14.13
CA PHE A 37 -3.64 -7.73 14.28
C PHE A 37 -2.58 -8.27 15.24
N ILE A 38 -2.99 -8.87 16.36
CA ILE A 38 -2.06 -9.57 17.28
C ILE A 38 -1.35 -10.71 16.56
N GLY A 39 -2.09 -11.53 15.80
CA GLY A 39 -1.52 -12.62 15.00
C GLY A 39 -0.50 -12.12 13.97
N TRP A 40 -0.80 -11.02 13.28
CA TRP A 40 0.12 -10.36 12.36
C TRP A 40 1.39 -9.87 13.09
N LEU A 41 1.25 -9.24 14.27
CA LEU A 41 2.38 -8.76 15.07
C LEU A 41 3.28 -9.91 15.54
N LEU A 42 2.69 -11.00 16.03
CA LEU A 42 3.43 -12.18 16.48
C LEU A 42 4.19 -12.83 15.33
N LEU A 43 3.55 -12.96 14.17
CA LEU A 43 4.19 -13.50 12.97
C LEU A 43 5.36 -12.63 12.49
N PHE A 44 5.21 -11.31 12.61
CA PHE A 44 6.27 -10.34 12.28
C PHE A 44 7.47 -10.46 13.23
N ILE A 45 7.21 -10.55 14.54
CA ILE A 45 8.25 -10.75 15.56
C ILE A 45 8.96 -12.08 15.32
N PHE A 46 8.24 -13.17 15.08
CA PHE A 46 8.86 -14.47 14.78
C PHE A 46 9.73 -14.44 13.52
N GLY A 47 9.30 -13.74 12.48
CA GLY A 47 10.11 -13.56 11.26
C GLY A 47 11.41 -12.79 11.49
N MET A 48 11.44 -11.87 12.47
CA MET A 48 12.67 -11.14 12.84
C MET A 48 13.55 -11.89 13.84
N SER A 49 12.96 -12.57 14.82
CA SER A 49 13.68 -13.12 15.96
C SER A 49 14.28 -14.50 15.72
N LEU A 50 13.73 -15.27 14.78
CA LEU A 50 14.10 -16.68 14.60
C LEU A 50 14.87 -16.91 13.31
N ASN A 51 16.00 -17.60 13.41
CA ASN A 51 16.76 -18.00 12.24
C ASN A 51 16.19 -19.31 11.67
N SER A 52 15.60 -19.23 10.48
CA SER A 52 14.98 -20.40 9.82
C SER A 52 15.94 -21.57 9.57
N LYS A 53 17.26 -21.34 9.57
CA LYS A 53 18.28 -22.38 9.36
C LYS A 53 18.31 -23.43 10.48
N ASP A 54 18.07 -23.01 11.72
CA ASP A 54 18.16 -23.88 12.89
C ASP A 54 17.05 -24.94 12.89
N TYR A 55 15.88 -24.58 12.35
CA TYR A 55 14.73 -25.48 12.27
C TYR A 55 14.80 -26.48 11.13
N ARG A 56 15.52 -26.17 10.05
CA ARG A 56 15.62 -27.06 8.87
C ARG A 56 16.22 -28.42 9.23
N ILE A 57 17.17 -28.44 10.16
CA ILE A 57 17.84 -29.67 10.61
C ILE A 57 16.91 -30.51 11.49
N LEU A 58 16.02 -29.87 12.25
CA LEU A 58 15.09 -30.51 13.16
C LEU A 58 13.88 -31.16 12.46
N ILE A 59 13.52 -30.71 11.24
CA ILE A 59 12.41 -31.27 10.46
C ILE A 59 12.62 -32.76 10.14
N PHE A 60 13.87 -33.17 9.93
CA PHE A 60 14.23 -34.53 9.52
C PHE A 60 14.89 -35.34 10.64
N HIS A 61 14.75 -34.92 11.90
CA HIS A 61 15.27 -35.68 13.02
C HIS A 61 14.56 -37.03 13.12
N ASP A 62 15.34 -38.12 13.28
CA ASP A 62 14.84 -39.49 13.47
C ASP A 62 13.95 -40.09 12.37
N GLY A 63 13.99 -39.56 11.14
CA GLY A 63 13.31 -40.16 9.98
C GLY A 63 11.79 -39.99 9.93
N TYR A 64 11.20 -39.24 10.86
CA TYR A 64 9.81 -38.81 10.83
C TYR A 64 9.71 -37.32 10.50
N ILE A 65 8.67 -36.93 9.77
CA ILE A 65 8.38 -35.51 9.51
C ILE A 65 7.56 -34.98 10.67
N ASP A 66 8.16 -34.10 11.46
CA ASP A 66 7.43 -33.40 12.52
C ASP A 66 6.73 -32.17 11.93
N PHE A 67 5.40 -32.23 11.89
CA PHE A 67 4.54 -31.16 11.37
C PHE A 67 4.67 -29.86 12.18
N SER A 68 4.97 -29.91 13.48
CA SER A 68 5.14 -28.72 14.30
C SER A 68 6.37 -27.93 13.88
N TYR A 69 7.50 -28.60 13.65
CA TYR A 69 8.71 -27.97 13.13
C TYR A 69 8.55 -27.54 11.67
N LEU A 70 7.76 -28.26 10.86
CA LEU A 70 7.45 -27.86 9.50
C LEU A 70 6.65 -26.55 9.45
N ILE A 71 5.62 -26.42 10.29
CA ILE A 71 4.81 -25.19 10.39
C ILE A 71 5.68 -24.05 10.92
N LEU A 72 6.51 -24.29 11.93
CA LEU A 72 7.40 -23.28 12.48
C LEU A 72 8.46 -22.83 11.45
N TYR A 73 9.01 -23.77 10.67
CA TYR A 73 9.90 -23.48 9.56
C TYR A 73 9.19 -22.65 8.49
N ALA A 74 7.99 -23.06 8.06
CA ALA A 74 7.20 -22.29 7.10
C ALA A 74 6.86 -20.89 7.62
N ALA A 75 6.57 -20.74 8.92
CA ALA A 75 6.26 -19.46 9.54
C ALA A 75 7.49 -18.56 9.75
N THR A 76 8.70 -19.10 9.79
CA THR A 76 9.97 -18.35 9.96
C THR A 76 10.74 -18.18 8.67
N PHE A 77 10.45 -18.98 7.64
CA PHE A 77 11.08 -18.86 6.34
C PHE A 77 10.64 -17.57 5.66
N THR A 78 11.60 -16.69 5.38
CA THR A 78 11.36 -15.30 4.95
C THR A 78 10.28 -15.12 3.88
N PRO A 79 10.32 -15.81 2.71
CA PRO A 79 9.30 -15.59 1.70
C PRO A 79 7.91 -16.04 2.18
N THR A 80 7.79 -17.20 2.82
CA THR A 80 6.51 -17.71 3.33
C THR A 80 5.96 -16.85 4.47
N ASN A 81 6.82 -16.45 5.42
CA ASN A 81 6.46 -15.53 6.49
C ASN A 81 5.92 -14.20 5.91
N THR A 82 6.62 -13.62 4.93
CA THR A 82 6.18 -12.34 4.35
C THR A 82 4.90 -12.50 3.52
N ALA A 83 4.71 -13.63 2.86
CA ALA A 83 3.46 -13.96 2.16
C ALA A 83 2.28 -14.04 3.14
N LEU A 84 2.48 -14.67 4.30
CA LEU A 84 1.48 -14.76 5.37
C LEU A 84 1.19 -13.39 5.98
N LEU A 85 2.22 -12.57 6.23
CA LEU A 85 2.06 -11.18 6.70
C LEU A 85 1.25 -10.34 5.72
N ALA A 86 1.56 -10.43 4.42
CA ALA A 86 0.82 -9.73 3.37
C ALA A 86 -0.63 -10.19 3.30
N SER A 87 -0.88 -11.49 3.39
CA SER A 87 -2.23 -12.07 3.38
C SER A 87 -3.05 -11.59 4.59
N LEU A 88 -2.46 -11.63 5.79
CA LEU A 88 -3.08 -11.14 7.02
C LEU A 88 -3.33 -9.63 6.97
N ALA A 89 -2.38 -8.85 6.45
CA ALA A 89 -2.55 -7.42 6.24
C ALA A 89 -3.69 -7.11 5.27
N GLY A 90 -3.82 -7.89 4.19
CA GLY A 90 -4.97 -7.83 3.28
C GLY A 90 -6.28 -8.08 4.01
N VAL A 91 -6.39 -9.17 4.77
CA VAL A 91 -7.58 -9.47 5.59
C VAL A 91 -7.92 -8.33 6.55
N LEU A 92 -6.92 -7.79 7.26
CA LEU A 92 -7.09 -6.64 8.14
C LEU A 92 -7.63 -5.41 7.40
N GLY A 93 -7.13 -5.15 6.20
CA GLY A 93 -7.65 -4.12 5.30
C GLY A 93 -9.12 -4.36 4.97
N GLY A 94 -9.49 -5.58 4.58
CA GLY A 94 -10.89 -5.95 4.30
C GLY A 94 -11.82 -5.79 5.50
N PHE A 95 -11.37 -6.18 6.70
CA PHE A 95 -12.16 -5.97 7.92
C PHE A 95 -12.33 -4.48 8.26
N ALA A 96 -11.25 -3.69 8.13
CA ALA A 96 -11.31 -2.25 8.36
C ALA A 96 -12.23 -1.56 7.33
N SER A 97 -12.22 -2.03 6.08
CA SER A 97 -13.12 -1.57 5.02
C SER A 97 -14.59 -1.88 5.33
N ASN A 98 -14.89 -3.12 5.70
CA ASN A 98 -16.23 -3.55 6.09
C ASN A 98 -16.75 -2.74 7.29
N LEU A 99 -15.88 -2.45 8.27
CA LEU A 99 -16.25 -1.63 9.42
C LEU A 99 -16.48 -0.15 9.03
N ALA A 100 -15.68 0.37 8.11
CA ALA A 100 -15.85 1.72 7.57
C ALA A 100 -17.17 1.84 6.78
N ALA A 101 -17.49 0.85 5.94
CA ALA A 101 -18.77 0.80 5.23
C ALA A 101 -19.95 0.71 6.19
N ASP A 102 -19.89 -0.15 7.22
CA ASP A 102 -20.95 -0.26 8.23
C ASP A 102 -21.25 1.09 8.90
N ASN A 103 -20.23 1.93 9.13
CA ASN A 103 -20.41 3.27 9.71
C ASN A 103 -20.94 4.30 8.70
N GLN A 104 -20.49 4.25 7.44
CA GLN A 104 -20.96 5.16 6.38
C GLN A 104 -22.39 4.83 5.92
N LEU A 105 -22.76 3.55 5.92
CA LEU A 105 -24.07 3.04 5.55
C LEU A 105 -25.21 3.54 6.44
N GLN A 106 -24.91 3.95 7.68
CA GLN A 106 -25.92 4.57 8.54
C GLN A 106 -26.49 5.88 7.94
N HIS A 107 -25.75 6.50 7.02
CA HIS A 107 -26.09 7.81 6.46
C HIS A 107 -26.43 7.77 4.96
N LEU A 108 -26.12 6.66 4.26
CA LEU A 108 -26.32 6.53 2.81
C LEU A 108 -27.42 5.50 2.52
N ARG A 109 -28.46 5.90 1.79
CA ARG A 109 -29.45 4.96 1.24
C ARG A 109 -28.89 4.35 -0.04
N PRO A 110 -28.51 3.06 -0.07
CA PRO A 110 -27.91 2.43 -1.25
C PRO A 110 -28.83 2.40 -2.47
N THR A 111 -30.15 2.55 -2.29
CA THR A 111 -31.12 2.70 -3.36
C THR A 111 -30.99 4.00 -4.16
N MET A 112 -30.20 4.97 -3.68
CA MET A 112 -29.96 6.24 -4.37
C MET A 112 -28.62 6.28 -5.12
N LEU A 113 -27.76 5.26 -4.99
CA LEU A 113 -26.50 5.23 -5.72
C LEU A 113 -26.73 4.76 -7.17
N ASP A 114 -26.19 5.53 -8.12
CA ASP A 114 -26.15 5.13 -9.53
C ASP A 114 -25.23 3.89 -9.66
N PRO A 115 -25.71 2.79 -10.27
CA PRO A 115 -24.89 1.59 -10.53
C PRO A 115 -23.59 1.85 -11.29
N LYS A 116 -23.48 2.99 -11.99
CA LYS A 116 -22.29 3.38 -12.76
C LYS A 116 -21.37 4.37 -12.01
N SER A 117 -21.72 4.77 -10.80
CA SER A 117 -20.90 5.70 -10.01
C SER A 117 -19.69 5.00 -9.38
N GLU A 118 -18.58 5.73 -9.22
CA GLU A 118 -17.40 5.22 -8.47
C GLU A 118 -17.75 4.91 -7.01
N ASP A 119 -18.74 5.60 -6.44
CA ASP A 119 -19.23 5.37 -5.08
C ASP A 119 -19.90 3.99 -4.95
N PHE A 120 -20.65 3.54 -5.97
CA PHE A 120 -21.24 2.20 -5.98
C PHE A 120 -20.17 1.12 -6.11
N GLU A 121 -19.13 1.35 -6.92
CA GLU A 121 -18.01 0.43 -7.06
C GLU A 121 -17.22 0.30 -5.74
N SER A 122 -16.90 1.44 -5.10
CA SER A 122 -16.27 1.47 -3.78
C SER A 122 -17.12 0.74 -2.74
N TYR A 123 -18.44 0.99 -2.73
CA TYR A 123 -19.38 0.31 -1.85
C TYR A 123 -19.38 -1.22 -2.03
N MET A 124 -19.34 -1.71 -3.26
CA MET A 124 -19.27 -3.13 -3.56
C MET A 124 -17.99 -3.77 -3.02
N TYR A 125 -16.85 -3.08 -3.14
CA TYR A 125 -15.58 -3.57 -2.57
C TYR A 125 -15.56 -3.54 -1.03
N MET A 126 -16.17 -2.53 -0.41
CA MET A 126 -16.23 -2.43 1.05
C MET A 126 -17.23 -3.39 1.72
N THR A 127 -18.00 -4.15 0.95
CA THR A 127 -18.94 -5.16 1.46
C THR A 127 -18.52 -6.59 1.10
N GLU A 128 -17.36 -6.73 0.47
CA GLU A 128 -16.84 -8.01 0.01
C GLU A 128 -16.41 -8.92 1.17
N ASN A 129 -16.34 -10.22 0.89
CA ASN A 129 -15.83 -11.20 1.85
C ASN A 129 -14.34 -10.90 2.16
N PRO A 130 -13.93 -10.81 3.44
CA PRO A 130 -12.53 -10.58 3.84
C PRO A 130 -11.54 -11.58 3.23
N LEU A 131 -11.98 -12.78 2.82
CA LEU A 131 -11.15 -13.75 2.10
C LEU A 131 -10.72 -13.26 0.72
N VAL A 132 -11.55 -12.50 0.01
CA VAL A 132 -11.11 -11.91 -1.27
C VAL A 132 -10.05 -10.84 -1.02
N SER A 133 -10.19 -10.10 0.08
CA SER A 133 -9.19 -9.14 0.53
C SER A 133 -7.85 -9.81 0.91
N MET A 134 -7.89 -11.01 1.51
CA MET A 134 -6.71 -11.86 1.71
C MET A 134 -6.00 -12.18 0.40
N LEU A 135 -6.75 -12.63 -0.61
CA LEU A 135 -6.21 -12.99 -1.91
C LEU A 135 -5.56 -11.79 -2.59
N ARG A 136 -6.16 -10.60 -2.48
CA ARG A 136 -5.55 -9.35 -2.97
C ARG A 136 -4.21 -9.09 -2.29
N GLY A 137 -4.14 -9.20 -0.96
CA GLY A 137 -2.88 -9.05 -0.22
C GLY A 137 -1.80 -10.05 -0.63
N PHE A 138 -2.19 -11.30 -0.87
CA PHE A 138 -1.28 -12.34 -1.39
C PHE A 138 -0.78 -12.04 -2.81
N ILE A 139 -1.67 -11.60 -3.72
CA ILE A 139 -1.30 -11.18 -5.08
C ILE A 139 -0.34 -9.99 -5.04
N THR A 140 -0.56 -9.02 -4.16
CA THR A 140 0.36 -7.89 -3.96
C THR A 140 1.77 -8.37 -3.58
N TYR A 141 1.88 -9.35 -2.69
CA TYR A 141 3.15 -9.98 -2.37
C TYR A 141 3.79 -10.66 -3.60
N LEU A 142 3.04 -11.42 -4.38
CA LEU A 142 3.56 -12.08 -5.59
C LEU A 142 4.08 -11.08 -6.62
N ILE A 143 3.36 -9.98 -6.84
CA ILE A 143 3.79 -8.89 -7.74
C ILE A 143 5.09 -8.27 -7.24
N PHE A 144 5.18 -8.02 -5.93
CA PHE A 144 6.37 -7.42 -5.33
C PHE A 144 7.59 -8.34 -5.45
N ILE A 145 7.40 -9.63 -5.16
CA ILE A 145 8.45 -10.65 -5.33
C ILE A 145 8.86 -10.77 -6.79
N ALA A 146 7.91 -10.91 -7.72
CA ALA A 146 8.20 -11.00 -9.16
C ALA A 146 8.98 -9.77 -9.65
N GLY A 147 8.58 -8.56 -9.22
CA GLY A 147 9.29 -7.33 -9.50
C GLY A 147 10.72 -7.33 -8.95
N SER A 148 10.90 -7.78 -7.70
CA SER A 148 12.23 -7.88 -7.07
C SER A 148 13.15 -8.88 -7.81
N TYR A 149 12.61 -10.01 -8.28
CA TYR A 149 13.36 -10.97 -9.09
C TYR A 149 13.74 -10.37 -10.45
N LEU A 150 12.80 -9.69 -11.12
CA LEU A 150 13.06 -9.03 -12.40
C LEU A 150 14.21 -8.01 -12.30
N THR A 151 14.25 -7.22 -11.23
CA THR A 151 15.33 -6.25 -11.01
C THR A 151 16.67 -6.93 -10.69
N ASN A 152 16.66 -8.06 -9.97
CA ASN A 152 17.87 -8.80 -9.63
C ASN A 152 18.50 -9.54 -10.83
N PHE A 153 17.75 -9.83 -11.90
CA PHE A 153 18.33 -10.37 -13.14
C PHE A 153 19.32 -9.39 -13.82
N THR A 154 19.32 -8.11 -13.45
CA THR A 154 20.23 -7.11 -14.01
C THR A 154 21.58 -7.04 -13.28
N THR A 155 21.67 -7.63 -12.09
CA THR A 155 22.92 -7.76 -11.33
C THR A 155 23.49 -9.15 -11.55
N SER A 156 24.66 -9.24 -12.18
CA SER A 156 25.41 -10.49 -12.36
C SER A 156 25.52 -11.24 -11.03
N VAL A 157 24.80 -12.35 -10.92
CA VAL A 157 24.86 -13.25 -9.77
C VAL A 157 26.26 -13.87 -9.74
N ASP A 158 27.10 -13.43 -8.82
CA ASP A 158 28.37 -14.11 -8.55
C ASP A 158 28.04 -15.52 -8.04
N PRO A 159 28.47 -16.59 -8.73
CA PRO A 159 28.17 -17.97 -8.33
C PRO A 159 28.81 -18.37 -6.99
N ASN A 160 29.76 -17.59 -6.46
CA ASN A 160 30.35 -17.79 -5.13
C ASN A 160 29.70 -16.94 -4.03
N ASP A 161 28.88 -15.95 -4.40
CA ASP A 161 28.05 -15.24 -3.44
C ASP A 161 26.75 -16.03 -3.32
N SER A 162 26.57 -16.74 -2.21
CA SER A 162 25.35 -17.49 -1.92
C SER A 162 24.17 -16.52 -1.88
N ALA A 163 23.61 -16.29 -3.07
CA ALA A 163 22.80 -15.16 -3.44
C ALA A 163 21.67 -14.89 -2.44
N GLY A 164 21.84 -13.82 -1.65
CA GLY A 164 21.01 -12.61 -1.70
C GLY A 164 19.51 -12.67 -1.38
N PHE A 165 18.87 -13.85 -1.41
CA PHE A 165 17.49 -14.04 -0.97
C PHE A 165 17.43 -14.81 0.36
N ALA A 166 18.45 -15.60 0.69
CA ALA A 166 18.55 -16.42 1.90
C ALA A 166 19.37 -15.76 3.05
N GLY A 167 19.71 -14.48 2.89
CA GLY A 167 20.57 -13.72 3.81
C GLY A 167 20.20 -12.24 3.87
N MET A 168 18.92 -11.90 3.76
CA MET A 168 18.48 -10.54 4.07
C MET A 168 18.87 -10.22 5.51
N ASN A 169 19.68 -9.18 5.72
CA ASN A 169 19.93 -8.64 7.04
C ASN A 169 18.58 -8.28 7.70
N ALA A 170 18.47 -8.38 9.02
CA ALA A 170 17.24 -8.09 9.77
C ALA A 170 16.64 -6.73 9.40
N SER A 171 17.50 -5.72 9.15
CA SER A 171 17.07 -4.41 8.65
C SER A 171 16.43 -4.44 7.26
N SER A 172 16.89 -5.28 6.34
CA SER A 172 16.33 -5.39 4.99
C SER A 172 15.00 -6.14 5.03
N TYR A 173 14.93 -7.21 5.83
CA TYR A 173 13.68 -7.94 6.09
C TYR A 173 12.62 -7.01 6.69
N PHE A 174 12.95 -6.24 7.73
CA PHE A 174 12.02 -5.29 8.35
C PHE A 174 11.40 -4.33 7.32
N LYS A 175 12.25 -3.67 6.52
CA LYS A 175 11.80 -2.73 5.48
C LYS A 175 10.92 -3.41 4.45
N PHE A 176 11.31 -4.60 4.01
CA PHE A 176 10.57 -5.39 3.02
C PHE A 176 9.19 -5.80 3.56
N ALA A 177 9.15 -6.46 4.72
CA ALA A 177 7.94 -6.98 5.32
C ALA A 177 6.93 -5.88 5.67
N VAL A 178 7.39 -4.74 6.20
CA VAL A 178 6.54 -3.59 6.50
C VAL A 178 5.98 -2.97 5.23
N SER A 179 6.81 -2.77 4.20
CA SER A 179 6.38 -2.17 2.93
C SER A 179 5.35 -3.03 2.20
N VAL A 180 5.59 -4.33 2.11
CA VAL A 180 4.66 -5.27 1.49
C VAL A 180 3.37 -5.39 2.29
N SER A 181 3.45 -5.44 3.62
CA SER A 181 2.25 -5.48 4.48
C SER A 181 1.41 -4.21 4.33
N LEU A 182 2.05 -3.04 4.24
CA LEU A 182 1.34 -1.77 4.02
C LEU A 182 0.62 -1.76 2.66
N LEU A 183 1.29 -2.17 1.59
CA LEU A 183 0.69 -2.25 0.26
C LEU A 183 -0.46 -3.27 0.23
N ALA A 184 -0.27 -4.43 0.84
CA ALA A 184 -1.29 -5.47 0.92
C ALA A 184 -2.50 -5.01 1.74
N TYR A 185 -2.28 -4.28 2.85
CA TYR A 185 -3.35 -3.66 3.63
C TYR A 185 -4.14 -2.66 2.78
N LEU A 186 -3.48 -1.78 2.03
CA LEU A 186 -4.14 -0.80 1.17
C LEU A 186 -4.95 -1.48 0.05
N ALA A 187 -4.37 -2.50 -0.60
CA ALA A 187 -5.05 -3.30 -1.62
C ALA A 187 -6.25 -4.07 -1.05
N GLY A 188 -6.16 -4.47 0.22
CA GLY A 188 -7.25 -5.12 0.93
C GLY A 188 -8.35 -4.17 1.41
N TYR A 189 -7.97 -2.95 1.79
CA TYR A 189 -8.87 -1.94 2.34
C TYR A 189 -9.78 -1.32 1.28
N ASP A 190 -9.23 -0.71 0.23
CA ASP A 190 -10.03 -0.06 -0.81
C ASP A 190 -9.20 0.09 -2.10
N PRO A 191 -9.43 -0.77 -3.11
CA PRO A 191 -8.73 -0.69 -4.39
C PRO A 191 -8.92 0.66 -5.09
N SER A 192 -10.09 1.30 -4.92
CA SER A 192 -10.40 2.58 -5.56
C SER A 192 -9.55 3.72 -5.00
N ARG A 193 -9.23 3.70 -3.70
CA ARG A 193 -8.27 4.65 -3.10
C ARG A 193 -6.86 4.45 -3.61
N MET A 194 -6.47 3.21 -3.92
CA MET A 194 -5.17 2.93 -4.54
C MET A 194 -5.08 3.53 -5.94
N LYS A 195 -6.16 3.45 -6.75
CA LYS A 195 -6.26 4.14 -8.04
C LYS A 195 -6.07 5.66 -7.89
N GLY A 196 -6.69 6.25 -6.87
CA GLY A 196 -6.50 7.67 -6.51
C GLY A 196 -5.04 8.01 -6.19
N LEU A 197 -4.37 7.18 -5.37
CA LEU A 197 -2.94 7.35 -5.03
C LEU A 197 -2.04 7.24 -6.27
N VAL A 198 -2.22 6.21 -7.10
CA VAL A 198 -1.43 6.03 -8.33
C VAL A 198 -1.64 7.21 -9.29
N ASN A 199 -2.87 7.69 -9.43
CA ASN A 199 -3.16 8.86 -10.26
C ASN A 199 -2.47 10.11 -9.70
N SER A 200 -2.46 10.31 -8.39
CA SER A 200 -1.80 11.47 -7.77
C SER A 200 -0.29 11.49 -8.02
N ILE A 201 0.36 10.32 -8.03
CA ILE A 201 1.80 10.18 -8.31
C ILE A 201 2.11 10.48 -9.78
N ASN A 202 1.22 10.10 -10.71
CA ASN A 202 1.37 10.41 -12.13
C ASN A 202 1.16 11.91 -12.45
N PHE A 203 0.39 12.64 -11.64
CA PHE A 203 0.17 14.08 -11.84
C PHE A 203 1.36 14.95 -11.42
N THR A 204 2.24 14.49 -10.52
CA THR A 204 3.45 15.24 -10.14
C THR A 204 4.54 15.21 -11.23
N ARG A 205 4.36 14.42 -12.30
CA ARG A 205 5.31 14.31 -13.43
C ARG A 205 4.77 14.86 -14.75
N LYS A 206 3.64 15.57 -14.75
CA LYS A 206 3.24 16.35 -15.92
C LYS A 206 3.89 17.72 -15.79
N ASP A 207 4.92 17.89 -16.61
CA ASP A 207 5.61 19.13 -16.92
C ASP A 207 4.74 20.34 -16.64
N GLN A 208 5.16 21.19 -15.71
CA GLN A 208 4.72 22.57 -15.70
C GLN A 208 5.24 23.15 -17.02
N PRO A 209 4.41 23.42 -18.05
CA PRO A 209 4.89 24.18 -19.18
C PRO A 209 5.36 25.51 -18.60
N ALA A 210 6.63 25.85 -18.83
CA ALA A 210 7.19 27.14 -18.47
C ALA A 210 6.17 28.19 -18.89
N THR A 211 5.55 28.84 -17.89
CA THR A 211 4.66 29.95 -18.15
C THR A 211 5.51 30.98 -18.88
N PRO A 212 5.20 31.36 -20.13
CA PRO A 212 5.92 32.45 -20.76
C PRO A 212 5.67 33.66 -19.87
N THR A 213 6.75 34.19 -19.31
CA THR A 213 6.78 35.46 -18.60
C THR A 213 6.09 36.50 -19.47
N GLN A 214 4.81 36.75 -19.21
CA GLN A 214 4.16 37.92 -19.76
C GLN A 214 4.86 39.09 -19.07
N ALA A 215 5.74 39.76 -19.82
CA ALA A 215 6.29 41.03 -19.43
C ALA A 215 5.11 41.96 -19.15
N THR A 216 4.80 42.16 -17.88
CA THR A 216 3.96 43.28 -17.45
C THR A 216 4.74 44.53 -17.81
N VAL A 217 4.41 45.12 -18.96
CA VAL A 217 4.77 46.50 -19.27
C VAL A 217 4.01 47.35 -18.26
N VAL A 218 4.63 47.60 -17.12
CA VAL A 218 4.20 48.63 -16.19
C VAL A 218 4.60 49.94 -16.86
N THR A 219 3.64 50.59 -17.52
CA THR A 219 3.77 51.98 -17.96
C THR A 219 3.83 52.86 -16.71
N HIS A 220 5.04 53.03 -16.16
CA HIS A 220 5.28 54.05 -15.15
C HIS A 220 5.13 55.41 -15.82
N GLN A 221 4.03 56.08 -15.48
CA GLN A 221 3.77 57.47 -15.83
C GLN A 221 4.78 58.33 -15.04
N THR A 222 5.85 58.75 -15.71
CA THR A 222 6.87 59.65 -15.17
C THR A 222 6.23 61.00 -14.88
N THR A 223 5.98 61.30 -13.60
CA THR A 223 5.83 62.68 -13.15
C THR A 223 7.18 63.11 -12.60
N GLU A 224 7.81 64.04 -13.32
CA GLU A 224 9.03 64.72 -12.93
C GLU A 224 8.83 65.43 -11.58
N SER A 225 9.74 65.20 -10.64
CA SER A 225 10.03 66.18 -9.60
C SER A 225 11.51 66.15 -9.26
N VAL A 226 12.05 67.36 -9.25
CA VAL A 226 13.45 67.76 -9.31
C VAL A 226 14.22 67.47 -8.01
N GLN A 227 15.49 67.10 -8.23
CA GLN A 227 16.70 67.02 -7.40
C GLN A 227 16.74 67.75 -6.05
N VAL A 228 17.40 67.13 -5.05
CA VAL A 228 18.51 67.76 -4.30
C VAL A 228 19.57 66.71 -3.97
N ALA A 229 20.82 67.03 -4.31
CA ALA A 229 22.02 66.23 -4.09
C ALA A 229 22.52 66.30 -2.63
N THR A 230 23.13 65.22 -2.13
CA THR A 230 24.22 65.37 -1.15
C THR A 230 25.24 64.25 -1.30
N THR A 231 26.47 64.69 -1.52
CA THR A 231 27.71 63.96 -1.77
C THR A 231 28.24 63.32 -0.49
N GLY A 232 28.73 62.09 -0.57
CA GLY A 232 29.43 61.41 0.53
C GLY A 232 30.40 60.36 -0.01
N THR A 233 31.68 60.56 0.31
CA THR A 233 32.86 60.12 -0.43
C THR A 233 33.49 58.87 0.21
N GLN A 234 33.53 57.75 -0.55
CA GLN A 234 34.72 56.88 -0.79
C GLN A 234 35.29 56.01 0.40
N PRO A 235 36.37 55.19 0.23
CA PRO A 235 36.36 53.76 -0.16
C PRO A 235 37.21 52.81 0.74
N ASN A 236 37.17 51.48 0.52
CA ASN A 236 38.29 50.50 0.61
C ASN A 236 37.72 49.06 0.52
N VAL A 237 38.12 48.12 -0.35
CA VAL A 237 39.42 47.54 -0.77
C VAL A 237 40.01 46.51 0.22
N ASN A 238 40.34 45.35 -0.34
CA ASN A 238 41.11 44.19 0.17
C ASN A 238 40.44 43.31 1.23
N GLY A 239 40.53 41.98 1.19
CA GLY A 239 41.35 41.11 0.37
C GLY A 239 41.83 39.90 1.19
N GLN A 240 41.60 38.69 0.65
CA GLN A 240 42.53 37.54 0.73
C GLN A 240 42.56 36.64 2.01
N PRO A 241 43.23 35.46 1.99
CA PRO A 241 42.57 34.16 1.80
C PRO A 241 42.99 33.08 2.85
N ALA A 242 42.54 31.84 2.60
CA ALA A 242 43.15 30.52 2.87
C ALA A 242 44.01 30.32 4.14
N LYS A 243 43.61 29.32 4.94
CA LYS A 243 44.52 28.60 5.83
C LYS A 243 44.28 27.09 5.70
N ALA A 244 45.28 26.41 5.18
CA ALA A 244 45.53 24.99 5.36
C ALA A 244 46.17 24.77 6.75
N ASP A 245 46.00 23.57 7.30
CA ASP A 245 47.04 22.75 7.96
C ASP A 245 46.40 21.81 8.99
N GLY A 246 46.80 20.54 8.94
CA GLY A 246 46.50 19.51 9.93
C GLY A 246 46.29 18.14 9.31
#